data_AF-A0ABD5VBR7-F1
#
_entry.id   AF-A0ABD5VBR7-F1
#
_cell.length_a   1.000
_cell.length_b   1.000
_cell.length_c   1.000
_cell.angle_alpha   90.00
_cell.angle_beta   90.00
_cell.angle_gamma   90.00
#
_symmetry.space_group_name_H-M   'P 1'
#
loop_
_entity.id
_entity.type
_entity.pdbx_description
1 polymer ?
#
loop_
_entity_poly.entity_id
_entity_poly.type
_entity_poly.pdbx_seq_one_letter_code
_entity_poly.pdbx_strand_id
1 'polypeptide(L)'
;MVSVSADEIRELYTEYRSTHPRPEPVKTEFCEVVESLLESEGLKSETYEVQICRLHEYCEQKIESELVAEAIGCSPSYARRFSYDDERGGFEKEWSKSNQNEKVSPGARTKIINRDGGSCLRCGLEVETALEVHHVLPVSQGGTNDDSNLATLCSHCHEAAHGGSKTSGKIVYGEDGFSDWIQERSLEERGQSLGSRQTKISDY
;
A
#
# COMPACT_ATOMS: atom_id res chain seq x y z
N MET A 1 -25.30 16.13 7.70
CA MET A 1 -23.92 15.73 7.40
C MET A 1 -23.06 16.84 7.94
N VAL A 2 -22.25 16.58 8.97
CA VAL A 2 -21.34 17.59 9.52
C VAL A 2 -20.25 17.73 8.47
N SER A 3 -20.11 18.93 7.89
CA SER A 3 -18.99 19.22 7.01
C SER A 3 -17.75 19.30 7.90
N VAL A 4 -16.94 18.26 7.91
CA VAL A 4 -15.61 18.30 8.52
C VAL A 4 -14.84 19.41 7.83
N SER A 5 -14.37 20.40 8.59
CA SER A 5 -13.63 21.53 8.05
C SER A 5 -12.13 21.29 8.18
N ALA A 6 -11.37 21.94 7.30
CA ALA A 6 -9.91 22.07 7.42
C ALA A 6 -9.46 22.45 8.84
N ASP A 7 -10.25 23.29 9.51
CA ASP A 7 -9.96 23.79 10.85
C ASP A 7 -9.99 22.69 11.91
N GLU A 8 -10.91 21.73 11.79
CA GLU A 8 -11.05 20.63 12.76
C GLU A 8 -9.81 19.73 12.77
N ILE A 9 -9.32 19.33 11.59
CA ILE A 9 -8.10 18.52 11.45
C ILE A 9 -6.88 19.27 11.99
N ARG A 10 -6.80 20.58 11.70
CA ARG A 10 -5.71 21.46 12.16
C ARG A 10 -5.72 21.62 13.68
N GLU A 11 -6.90 21.75 14.29
CA GLU A 11 -7.07 21.82 15.75
C GLU A 11 -6.68 20.50 16.42
N LEU A 12 -7.19 19.37 15.94
CA LEU A 12 -6.86 18.03 16.44
C LEU A 12 -5.36 17.74 16.35
N TYR A 13 -4.72 18.09 15.23
CA TYR A 13 -3.28 17.93 15.10
C TYR A 13 -2.51 18.84 16.05
N THR A 14 -2.96 20.07 16.28
CA THR A 14 -2.36 20.99 17.26
C THR A 14 -2.46 20.43 18.67
N GLU A 15 -3.62 19.88 19.05
CA GLU A 15 -3.83 19.23 20.35
C GLU A 15 -2.94 18.00 20.52
N TYR A 16 -2.93 17.11 19.53
CA TYR A 16 -2.03 15.94 19.47
C TYR A 16 -0.57 16.36 19.69
N ARG A 17 -0.14 17.47 19.10
CA ARG A 17 1.23 17.97 19.23
C ARG A 17 1.56 18.58 20.61
N SER A 18 0.56 19.12 21.30
CA SER A 18 0.74 19.91 22.52
C SER A 18 1.05 19.09 23.78
N THR A 19 0.78 17.79 23.75
CA THR A 19 0.82 16.90 24.92
C THR A 19 1.84 15.77 24.76
N HIS A 20 2.52 15.40 25.86
CA HIS A 20 3.46 14.29 25.93
C HIS A 20 3.22 13.47 27.21
N PRO A 21 2.98 12.15 27.13
CA PRO A 21 2.87 11.34 25.91
C PRO A 21 1.68 11.78 25.04
N ARG A 22 1.77 11.47 23.73
CA ARG A 22 0.69 11.77 22.77
C ARG A 22 -0.61 11.11 23.23
N PRO A 23 -1.75 11.83 23.26
CA PRO A 23 -3.00 11.32 23.81
C PRO A 23 -3.70 10.42 22.79
N GLU A 24 -3.91 9.15 23.16
CA GLU A 24 -4.58 8.17 22.29
C GLU A 24 -5.99 8.60 21.83
N PRO A 25 -6.84 9.22 22.69
CA PRO A 25 -8.17 9.66 22.25
C PRO A 25 -8.13 10.66 21.08
N VAL A 26 -7.22 11.64 21.14
CA VAL A 26 -7.07 12.68 20.10
C VAL A 26 -6.55 12.06 18.80
N LYS A 27 -5.68 11.06 18.92
CA LYS A 27 -5.16 10.31 17.78
C LYS A 27 -6.27 9.51 17.08
N THR A 28 -7.12 8.82 17.83
CA THR A 28 -8.29 8.11 17.28
C THR A 28 -9.25 9.08 16.60
N GLU A 29 -9.60 10.18 17.27
CA GLU A 29 -10.48 11.21 16.73
C GLU A 29 -9.91 11.83 15.44
N PHE A 30 -8.61 12.13 15.41
CA PHE A 30 -7.92 12.58 14.20
C PHE A 30 -8.10 11.59 13.03
N CYS A 31 -7.93 10.30 13.27
CA CYS A 31 -8.08 9.29 12.21
C CYS A 31 -9.52 9.20 11.69
N GLU A 32 -10.52 9.22 12.58
CA GLU A 32 -11.95 9.20 12.21
C GLU A 32 -12.35 10.43 11.38
N VAL A 33 -11.86 11.60 11.77
CA VAL A 33 -12.13 12.86 11.08
C VAL A 33 -11.45 12.89 9.70
N VAL A 34 -10.21 12.40 9.59
CA VAL A 34 -9.51 12.28 8.30
C VAL A 34 -10.21 11.29 7.38
N GLU A 35 -10.66 10.14 7.89
CA GLU A 35 -11.40 9.17 7.11
C GLU A 35 -12.68 9.76 6.52
N SER A 36 -13.50 10.42 7.36
CA SER A 36 -14.72 11.12 6.94
C SER A 36 -14.44 12.22 5.89
N LEU A 37 -13.37 12.99 6.07
CA LEU A 37 -12.95 13.99 5.09
C LEU A 37 -12.61 13.35 3.74
N LEU A 38 -11.75 12.33 3.74
CA LEU A 38 -11.30 11.66 2.51
C LEU A 38 -12.48 11.03 1.75
N GLU A 39 -13.47 10.48 2.46
CA GLU A 39 -14.70 9.99 1.84
C GLU A 39 -15.52 11.12 1.22
N SER A 40 -15.71 12.22 1.96
CA SER A 40 -16.53 13.35 1.52
C SER A 40 -15.96 14.08 0.29
N GLU A 41 -14.62 14.10 0.15
CA GLU A 41 -13.92 14.69 -1.00
C GLU A 41 -13.68 13.68 -2.15
N GLY A 42 -14.08 12.41 -1.97
CA GLY A 42 -13.83 11.35 -2.97
C GLY A 42 -12.35 10.97 -3.11
N LEU A 43 -11.54 11.26 -2.10
CA LEU A 43 -10.09 11.02 -2.09
C LEU A 43 -9.72 9.61 -1.65
N LYS A 44 -10.62 8.87 -0.97
CA LYS A 44 -10.37 7.47 -0.57
C LYS A 44 -10.01 6.55 -1.74
N SER A 45 -10.51 6.83 -2.96
CA SER A 45 -10.17 6.06 -4.16
C SER A 45 -8.91 6.54 -4.88
N GLU A 46 -8.34 7.69 -4.46
CA GLU A 46 -7.13 8.24 -5.02
C GLU A 46 -5.88 7.60 -4.40
N THR A 47 -4.71 7.88 -4.97
CA THR A 47 -3.46 7.35 -4.43
C THR A 47 -3.16 7.94 -3.05
N TYR A 48 -2.43 7.20 -2.21
CA TYR A 48 -1.94 7.76 -0.94
C TYR A 48 -1.12 9.03 -1.14
N GLU A 49 -0.45 9.20 -2.29
CA GLU A 49 0.25 10.45 -2.59
C GLU A 49 -0.70 11.65 -2.58
N VAL A 50 -1.84 11.53 -3.25
CA VAL A 50 -2.89 12.56 -3.27
C VAL A 50 -3.46 12.76 -1.86
N GLN A 51 -3.79 11.67 -1.16
CA GLN A 51 -4.36 11.73 0.20
C GLN A 51 -3.41 12.42 1.20
N ILE A 52 -2.11 12.08 1.17
CA ILE A 52 -1.08 12.63 2.07
C ILE A 52 -0.84 14.11 1.78
N CYS A 53 -0.67 14.48 0.50
CA CYS A 53 -0.49 15.89 0.12
C CYS A 53 -1.67 16.72 0.59
N ARG A 54 -2.89 16.25 0.34
CA ARG A 54 -4.11 16.96 0.74
C ARG A 54 -4.22 17.11 2.24
N LEU A 55 -3.89 16.06 3.00
CA LEU A 55 -3.93 16.12 4.46
C LEU A 55 -2.90 17.13 5.02
N HIS A 56 -1.69 17.18 4.45
CA HIS A 56 -0.69 18.18 4.83
C HIS A 56 -1.13 19.61 4.49
N GLU A 57 -1.79 19.82 3.34
CA GLU A 57 -2.40 21.11 2.98
C GLU A 57 -3.45 21.54 4.00
N TYR A 58 -4.32 20.62 4.43
CA TYR A 58 -5.36 20.92 5.43
C TYR A 58 -4.80 21.32 6.79
N CYS A 59 -3.72 20.67 7.23
CA CYS A 59 -3.02 21.03 8.45
C CYS A 59 -2.16 22.30 8.32
N GLU A 60 -1.99 22.82 7.10
CA GLU A 60 -1.07 23.91 6.74
C GLU A 60 0.38 23.66 7.23
N GLN A 61 0.73 22.39 7.49
CA GLN A 61 2.03 21.99 8.01
C GLN A 61 2.27 20.50 7.78
N LYS A 62 3.54 20.11 7.79
CA LYS A 62 3.92 18.69 7.75
C LYS A 62 3.43 17.98 9.03
N ILE A 63 2.67 16.91 8.81
CA ILE A 63 2.17 16.01 9.83
C ILE A 63 3.20 14.92 10.11
N GLU A 64 3.31 14.48 11.36
CA GLU A 64 4.17 13.37 11.76
C GLU A 64 3.81 12.09 10.99
N SER A 65 4.83 11.41 10.46
CA SER A 65 4.64 10.28 9.54
C SER A 65 3.88 9.09 10.14
N GLU A 66 3.99 8.89 11.46
CA GLU A 66 3.25 7.83 12.18
C GLU A 66 1.75 8.11 12.16
N LEU A 67 1.34 9.36 12.42
CA LEU A 67 -0.07 9.73 12.44
C LEU A 67 -0.69 9.70 11.03
N VAL A 68 0.07 10.13 10.02
CA VAL A 68 -0.34 10.03 8.61
C VAL A 68 -0.52 8.58 8.19
N ALA A 69 0.43 7.71 8.54
CA ALA A 69 0.38 6.29 8.23
C ALA A 69 -0.88 5.64 8.79
N GLU A 70 -1.23 5.95 10.04
CA GLU A 70 -2.41 5.41 10.70
C GLU A 70 -3.71 5.93 10.11
N ALA A 71 -3.79 7.23 9.80
CA ALA A 71 -5.00 7.83 9.24
C ALA A 71 -5.28 7.41 7.77
N ILE A 72 -4.23 7.15 6.99
CA ILE A 72 -4.35 6.86 5.54
C ILE A 72 -4.22 5.37 5.23
N GLY A 73 -3.64 4.56 6.11
CA GLY A 73 -3.36 3.14 5.86
C GLY A 73 -2.09 2.90 5.05
N CYS A 74 -1.16 3.86 5.02
CA CYS A 74 0.14 3.73 4.37
C CYS A 74 1.26 3.42 5.38
N SER A 75 2.47 3.08 4.92
CA SER A 75 3.59 2.88 5.85
C SER A 75 4.17 4.22 6.36
N PRO A 76 4.66 4.30 7.63
CA PRO A 76 5.33 5.51 8.14
C PRO A 76 6.55 5.91 7.31
N SER A 77 7.25 4.91 6.76
CA SER A 77 8.38 5.14 5.84
C SER A 77 7.95 5.82 4.54
N TYR A 78 6.77 5.51 4.02
CA TYR A 78 6.20 6.17 2.86
C TYR A 78 5.77 7.60 3.18
N ALA A 79 4.98 7.79 4.25
CA ALA A 79 4.51 9.10 4.70
C ALA A 79 5.64 10.09 5.01
N ARG A 80 6.78 9.62 5.52
CA ARG A 80 7.94 10.47 5.81
C ARG A 80 8.50 11.21 4.59
N ARG A 81 8.28 10.69 3.39
CA ARG A 81 8.86 11.16 2.11
C ARG A 81 8.24 12.46 1.59
N PHE A 82 7.22 13.00 2.24
CA PHE A 82 6.54 14.21 1.80
C PHE A 82 7.13 15.43 2.49
N SER A 83 7.39 16.49 1.74
CA SER A 83 7.85 17.77 2.27
C SER A 83 7.15 18.92 1.56
N TYR A 84 7.22 20.10 2.16
CA TYR A 84 6.70 21.31 1.55
C TYR A 84 7.71 21.83 0.53
N ASP A 85 7.27 22.01 -0.71
CA ASP A 85 8.04 22.64 -1.78
C ASP A 85 7.65 24.12 -1.86
N ASP A 86 8.59 24.98 -1.48
CA ASP A 86 8.43 26.44 -1.47
C ASP A 86 8.27 27.03 -2.88
N GLU A 87 8.83 26.40 -3.92
CA GLU A 87 8.80 26.91 -5.30
C GLU A 87 7.44 26.67 -5.96
N ARG A 88 6.82 25.54 -5.65
CA ARG A 88 5.51 25.11 -6.16
C ARG A 88 4.36 25.54 -5.27
N GLY A 89 4.65 25.87 -4.01
CA GLY A 89 3.66 26.31 -3.03
C GLY A 89 2.73 25.17 -2.58
N GLY A 90 3.29 23.99 -2.32
CA GLY A 90 2.50 22.81 -1.94
C GLY A 90 3.34 21.66 -1.42
N PHE A 91 2.68 20.60 -0.94
CA PHE A 91 3.37 19.39 -0.51
C PHE A 91 3.64 18.48 -1.69
N GLU A 92 4.86 17.96 -1.79
CA GLU A 92 5.20 16.93 -2.77
C GLU A 92 6.02 15.82 -2.14
N LYS A 93 6.02 14.68 -2.84
CA LYS A 93 6.85 13.54 -2.51
C LYS A 93 8.28 13.82 -2.94
N GLU A 94 9.20 13.88 -1.97
CA GLU A 94 10.62 13.99 -2.25
C GLU A 94 11.07 12.79 -3.10
N TRP A 95 11.60 13.10 -4.28
CA TRP A 95 12.34 12.15 -5.10
C TRP A 95 13.66 11.82 -4.41
N SER A 96 13.63 10.90 -3.45
CA SER A 96 14.85 10.30 -2.93
C SER A 96 15.53 9.46 -4.02
N LYS A 97 16.87 9.43 -4.06
CA LYS A 97 17.66 8.43 -4.80
C LYS A 97 17.36 6.98 -4.36
N SER A 98 16.47 6.82 -3.37
CA SER A 98 15.98 5.58 -2.77
C SER A 98 14.79 4.97 -3.50
N ASN A 99 14.59 5.23 -4.80
CA ASN A 99 13.80 4.35 -5.69
C ASN A 99 14.26 2.87 -5.64
N GLN A 100 15.36 2.58 -4.96
CA GLN A 100 15.74 1.25 -4.48
C GLN A 100 14.60 0.52 -3.73
N ASN A 101 13.65 1.21 -3.08
CA ASN A 101 12.54 0.54 -2.38
C ASN A 101 11.42 0.06 -3.33
N GLU A 102 11.42 0.44 -4.61
CA GLU A 102 10.56 -0.20 -5.62
C GLU A 102 11.12 -1.56 -6.05
N LYS A 103 12.44 -1.73 -5.95
CA LYS A 103 13.12 -2.93 -6.43
C LYS A 103 13.32 -3.92 -5.29
N VAL A 104 12.55 -4.99 -5.32
CA VAL A 104 12.76 -6.14 -4.43
C VAL A 104 14.21 -6.60 -4.56
N SER A 105 14.94 -6.60 -3.44
CA SER A 105 16.35 -7.00 -3.44
C SER A 105 16.50 -8.47 -3.89
N PRO A 106 17.64 -8.88 -4.49
CA PRO A 106 17.84 -10.27 -4.88
C PRO A 106 17.66 -11.26 -3.73
N GLY A 107 18.10 -10.89 -2.51
CA GLY A 107 17.92 -11.72 -1.31
C GLY A 107 16.45 -11.85 -0.89
N ALA A 108 15.69 -10.74 -0.91
CA ALA A 108 14.25 -10.77 -0.67
C ALA A 108 13.53 -11.58 -1.74
N ARG A 109 13.90 -11.44 -3.01
CA ARG A 109 13.33 -12.24 -4.11
C ARG A 109 13.47 -13.74 -3.84
N THR A 110 14.68 -14.20 -3.56
CA THR A 110 14.94 -15.62 -3.27
C THR A 110 14.17 -16.10 -2.04
N LYS A 111 14.11 -15.27 -0.99
CA LYS A 111 13.36 -15.59 0.24
C LYS A 111 11.88 -15.79 -0.03
N ILE A 112 11.25 -14.86 -0.75
CA ILE A 112 9.81 -14.90 -1.06
C ILE A 112 9.45 -16.08 -1.97
N ILE A 113 10.23 -16.32 -3.02
CA ILE A 113 10.02 -17.48 -3.91
C ILE A 113 10.13 -18.79 -3.14
N ASN A 114 11.11 -18.93 -2.25
CA ASN A 114 11.26 -20.13 -1.44
C ASN A 114 10.10 -20.31 -0.43
N ARG A 115 9.64 -19.21 0.20
CA ARG A 115 8.47 -19.23 1.10
C ARG A 115 7.23 -19.73 0.37
N ASP A 116 7.04 -19.28 -0.87
CA ASP A 116 5.87 -19.59 -1.71
C ASP A 116 6.02 -20.93 -2.47
N GLY A 117 6.99 -21.76 -2.05
CA GLY A 117 7.18 -23.11 -2.57
C GLY A 117 7.81 -23.19 -3.96
N GLY A 118 8.40 -22.09 -4.45
CA GLY A 118 8.98 -22.05 -5.79
C GLY A 118 7.94 -22.10 -6.91
N SER A 119 6.71 -21.64 -6.62
CA SER A 119 5.58 -21.73 -7.54
C SER A 119 4.77 -20.44 -7.56
N CYS A 120 4.12 -20.16 -8.68
CA CYS A 120 3.15 -19.07 -8.75
C CYS A 120 1.97 -19.36 -7.82
N LEU A 121 1.69 -18.47 -6.87
CA LEU A 121 0.60 -18.66 -5.88
C LEU A 121 -0.79 -18.79 -6.51
N ARG A 122 -1.00 -18.21 -7.71
CA ARG A 122 -2.28 -18.28 -8.43
C ARG A 122 -2.41 -19.56 -9.26
N CYS A 123 -1.56 -19.72 -10.28
CA CYS A 123 -1.69 -20.82 -11.24
C CYS A 123 -0.87 -22.08 -10.88
N GLY A 124 0.08 -21.99 -9.95
CA GLY A 124 0.96 -23.11 -9.56
C GLY A 124 2.11 -23.39 -10.53
N LEU A 125 2.44 -22.48 -11.45
CA LEU A 125 3.57 -22.66 -12.37
C LEU A 125 4.90 -22.73 -11.59
N GLU A 126 5.65 -23.82 -11.76
CA GLU A 126 6.94 -24.11 -11.09
C GLU A 126 8.15 -23.85 -12.02
N VAL A 127 8.14 -22.73 -12.76
CA VAL A 127 9.25 -22.36 -13.65
C VAL A 127 9.95 -21.14 -13.08
N GLU A 128 11.04 -21.37 -12.34
CA GLU A 128 11.74 -20.33 -11.56
C GLU A 128 12.13 -19.09 -12.38
N THR A 129 12.53 -19.29 -13.65
CA THR A 129 12.89 -18.20 -14.58
C THR A 129 11.71 -17.34 -15.00
N ALA A 130 10.48 -17.83 -14.83
CA ALA A 130 9.24 -17.13 -15.12
C ALA A 130 8.56 -16.54 -13.86
N LEU A 131 9.15 -16.74 -12.67
CA LEU A 131 8.64 -16.24 -11.39
C LEU A 131 9.16 -14.84 -11.09
N GLU A 132 8.23 -14.01 -10.65
CA GLU A 132 8.42 -12.63 -10.24
C GLU A 132 7.86 -12.42 -8.84
N VAL A 133 8.41 -11.45 -8.13
CA VAL A 133 7.82 -10.98 -6.87
C VAL A 133 6.92 -9.81 -7.18
N HIS A 134 5.68 -9.94 -6.73
CA HIS A 134 4.61 -8.97 -6.86
C HIS A 134 4.38 -8.30 -5.51
N HIS A 135 4.15 -6.99 -5.53
CA HIS A 135 3.67 -6.25 -4.37
C HIS A 135 2.15 -6.34 -4.32
N VAL A 136 1.60 -6.90 -3.24
CA VAL A 136 0.16 -7.05 -3.02
C VAL A 136 -0.53 -5.68 -2.97
N LEU A 137 -0.02 -4.78 -2.13
CA LEU A 137 -0.27 -3.35 -2.23
C LEU A 137 0.84 -2.74 -3.12
N PRO A 138 0.51 -2.12 -4.28
CA PRO A 138 1.50 -1.50 -5.15
C PRO A 138 2.34 -0.44 -4.44
N VAL A 139 3.61 -0.30 -4.83
CA VAL A 139 4.51 0.74 -4.26
C VAL A 139 3.99 2.16 -4.54
N SER A 140 3.32 2.37 -5.68
CA SER A 140 2.62 3.62 -6.00
C SER A 140 1.47 3.94 -5.04
N GLN A 141 0.94 2.92 -4.38
CA GLN A 141 -0.09 2.99 -3.35
C GLN A 141 0.51 2.69 -1.96
N GLY A 142 1.78 3.03 -1.73
CA GLY A 142 2.42 2.91 -0.42
C GLY A 142 2.84 1.52 0.05
N GLY A 143 2.75 0.51 -0.81
CA GLY A 143 3.27 -0.82 -0.56
C GLY A 143 4.75 -0.85 -0.19
N THR A 144 5.11 -1.71 0.76
CA THR A 144 6.48 -1.90 1.25
C THR A 144 7.12 -3.17 0.67
N ASN A 145 8.41 -3.35 0.90
CA ASN A 145 9.11 -4.61 0.64
C ASN A 145 9.05 -5.59 1.83
N ASP A 146 8.12 -5.38 2.76
CA ASP A 146 7.91 -6.31 3.86
C ASP A 146 7.37 -7.63 3.30
N ASP A 147 7.83 -8.75 3.86
CA ASP A 147 7.46 -10.08 3.36
C ASP A 147 5.95 -10.27 3.20
N SER A 148 5.12 -9.72 4.11
CA SER A 148 3.66 -9.81 4.05
C SER A 148 3.05 -9.10 2.84
N ASN A 149 3.74 -8.09 2.29
CA ASN A 149 3.29 -7.36 1.11
C ASN A 149 3.86 -7.95 -0.20
N LEU A 150 4.68 -9.00 -0.13
CA LEU A 150 5.32 -9.60 -1.30
C LEU A 150 4.76 -10.99 -1.58
N ALA A 151 4.54 -11.31 -2.85
CA ALA A 151 3.97 -12.59 -3.28
C ALA A 151 4.63 -13.11 -4.56
N THR A 152 4.75 -14.43 -4.71
CA THR A 152 5.32 -15.05 -5.91
C THR A 152 4.27 -15.30 -6.97
N LEU A 153 4.41 -14.67 -8.14
CA LEU A 153 3.54 -14.87 -9.30
C LEU A 153 4.37 -15.19 -10.56
N CYS A 154 3.79 -15.89 -11.52
CA CYS A 154 4.38 -15.96 -12.85
C CYS A 154 4.12 -14.67 -13.64
N SER A 155 4.93 -14.39 -14.66
CA SER A 155 4.79 -13.18 -15.50
C SER A 155 3.35 -12.91 -15.97
N HIS A 156 2.62 -13.94 -16.41
CA HIS A 156 1.23 -13.83 -16.85
C HIS A 156 0.26 -13.45 -15.72
N CYS A 157 0.36 -14.12 -14.57
CA CYS A 157 -0.49 -13.80 -13.42
C CYS A 157 -0.16 -12.41 -12.87
N HIS A 158 1.11 -12.02 -12.87
CA HIS A 158 1.54 -10.70 -12.42
C HIS A 158 0.98 -9.60 -13.33
N GLU A 159 1.00 -9.79 -14.64
CA GLU A 159 0.37 -8.86 -15.57
C GLU A 159 -1.15 -8.79 -15.39
N ALA A 160 -1.80 -9.95 -15.19
CA ALA A 160 -3.24 -10.02 -14.90
C ALA A 160 -3.61 -9.33 -13.57
N ALA A 161 -2.76 -9.41 -12.55
CA ALA A 161 -2.92 -8.69 -11.28
C ALA A 161 -3.05 -7.18 -11.51
N HIS A 162 -2.35 -6.67 -12.51
CA HIS A 162 -2.32 -5.25 -12.88
C HIS A 162 -3.23 -4.90 -14.07
N GLY A 163 -4.21 -5.74 -14.39
CA GLY A 163 -5.19 -5.47 -15.44
C GLY A 163 -4.62 -5.48 -16.86
N GLY A 164 -3.56 -6.27 -17.10
CA GLY A 164 -2.92 -6.39 -18.40
C GLY A 164 -1.69 -5.50 -18.60
N SER A 165 -1.19 -4.82 -17.56
CA SER A 165 0.04 -4.04 -17.65
C SER A 165 0.74 -3.88 -16.30
N LYS A 166 1.94 -4.46 -16.15
CA LYS A 166 2.74 -4.40 -14.90
C LYS A 166 3.14 -2.99 -14.45
N THR A 167 3.05 -2.00 -15.34
CA THR A 167 3.42 -0.61 -15.06
C THR A 167 2.22 0.26 -14.69
N SER A 168 1.00 -0.28 -14.65
CA SER A 168 -0.22 0.50 -14.44
C SER A 168 -0.34 1.06 -13.02
N GLY A 169 0.35 0.45 -12.03
CA GLY A 169 0.25 0.81 -10.62
C GLY A 169 -1.12 0.52 -10.00
N LYS A 170 -2.00 -0.21 -10.70
CA LYS A 170 -3.35 -0.59 -10.28
C LYS A 170 -3.42 -2.09 -10.01
N ILE A 171 -4.35 -2.52 -9.16
CA ILE A 171 -4.62 -3.93 -8.88
C ILE A 171 -6.09 -4.26 -9.20
N VAL A 172 -6.35 -5.48 -9.65
CA VAL A 172 -7.71 -5.92 -10.04
C VAL A 172 -8.52 -6.51 -8.89
N TYR A 173 -7.89 -6.73 -7.74
CA TYR A 173 -8.48 -7.42 -6.60
C TYR A 173 -8.77 -6.50 -5.39
N GLY A 174 -8.56 -5.19 -5.51
CA GLY A 174 -8.75 -4.25 -4.38
C GLY A 174 -7.68 -4.38 -3.31
N GLU A 175 -7.75 -3.58 -2.24
CA GLU A 175 -6.68 -3.52 -1.22
C GLU A 175 -6.52 -4.85 -0.43
N ASP A 176 -7.62 -5.53 -0.13
CA ASP A 176 -7.63 -6.75 0.70
C ASP A 176 -8.02 -8.04 -0.05
N GLY A 177 -8.30 -7.97 -1.36
CA GLY A 177 -8.84 -9.11 -2.11
C GLY A 177 -7.80 -10.04 -2.74
N PHE A 178 -6.51 -9.86 -2.44
CA PHE A 178 -5.44 -10.67 -3.05
C PHE A 178 -5.59 -12.15 -2.75
N SER A 179 -5.86 -12.48 -1.49
CA SER A 179 -6.05 -13.86 -1.00
C SER A 179 -7.21 -14.57 -1.71
N ASP A 180 -8.29 -13.86 -2.01
CA ASP A 180 -9.42 -14.40 -2.77
C ASP A 180 -9.06 -14.55 -4.26
N TRP A 181 -8.39 -13.55 -4.83
CA TRP A 181 -7.99 -13.55 -6.24
C TRP A 181 -7.02 -14.68 -6.63
N ILE A 182 -6.13 -15.07 -5.72
CA ILE A 182 -5.26 -16.26 -5.94
C ILE A 182 -6.03 -17.58 -5.80
N GLN A 183 -7.13 -17.60 -5.04
CA GLN A 183 -7.97 -18.78 -4.81
C GLN A 183 -9.04 -18.99 -5.89
N GLU A 184 -9.56 -17.92 -6.49
CA GLU A 184 -10.56 -17.91 -7.57
C GLU A 184 -9.99 -18.42 -8.92
N ARG A 185 -9.43 -19.63 -8.90
CA ARG A 185 -8.97 -20.34 -10.09
C ARG A 185 -10.13 -20.49 -11.08
N SER A 186 -9.96 -20.01 -12.31
CA SER A 186 -10.85 -20.40 -13.39
C SER A 186 -10.81 -21.93 -13.53
N LEU A 187 -11.97 -22.58 -13.60
CA LEU A 187 -12.08 -24.03 -13.73
C LEU A 187 -11.49 -24.55 -15.06
N GLU A 188 -11.21 -23.65 -16.01
CA GLU A 188 -10.75 -23.95 -17.36
C GLU A 188 -9.23 -24.17 -17.48
N GLU A 189 -8.43 -23.71 -16.51
CA GLU A 189 -6.95 -23.76 -16.58
C GLU A 189 -6.32 -24.99 -15.89
N ARG A 190 -7.14 -25.94 -15.41
CA ARG A 190 -6.71 -27.15 -14.65
C ARG A 190 -5.98 -28.23 -15.47
N GLY A 191 -5.58 -27.94 -16.70
CA GLY A 191 -4.97 -28.90 -17.61
C GLY A 191 -3.44 -29.03 -17.50
N GLN A 192 -2.90 -29.42 -16.35
CA GLN A 192 -1.69 -30.27 -16.18
C GLN A 192 -1.23 -30.28 -14.71
N SER A 193 -1.29 -31.46 -14.09
CA SER A 193 -0.91 -31.70 -12.69
C SER A 193 0.59 -31.54 -12.46
N LEU A 194 1.00 -31.15 -11.25
CA LEU A 194 1.79 -31.98 -10.32
C LEU A 194 1.92 -31.27 -8.94
N GLY A 195 1.88 -32.06 -7.86
CA GLY A 195 2.47 -31.69 -6.56
C GLY A 195 1.64 -30.84 -5.58
N SER A 196 0.89 -31.49 -4.69
CA SER A 196 0.26 -30.82 -3.55
C SER A 196 1.29 -30.41 -2.48
N ARG A 197 1.41 -29.10 -2.21
CA ARG A 197 1.82 -28.58 -0.90
C ARG A 197 1.00 -27.32 -0.61
N GLN A 198 0.04 -27.46 0.30
CA GLN A 198 -0.76 -26.35 0.80
C GLN A 198 0.09 -25.54 1.78
N THR A 199 0.57 -24.37 1.35
CA THR A 199 1.05 -23.32 2.25
C THR A 199 -0.18 -22.59 2.78
N LYS A 200 -0.23 -22.35 4.11
CA LYS A 200 -1.36 -21.68 4.74
C LYS A 200 -1.40 -20.22 4.26
N ILE A 201 -2.58 -19.80 3.80
CA ILE A 201 -2.89 -18.50 3.19
C ILE A 201 -3.12 -17.40 4.26
N SER A 202 -3.03 -17.72 5.55
CA SER A 202 -3.43 -16.83 6.66
C SER A 202 -2.58 -15.57 6.85
N ASP A 203 -1.52 -15.40 6.07
CA ASP A 203 -0.49 -14.37 6.29
C ASP A 203 -0.48 -13.31 5.17
N TYR A 204 -1.51 -13.30 4.31
CA TYR A 204 -1.76 -12.31 3.26
C TYR A 204 -3.07 -11.58 3.49
#